data_AF-A0A6P8ZL51-F1
#
_entry.id   AF-A0A6P8ZL51-F1
#
_cell.length_a   1.000
_cell.length_b   1.000
_cell.length_c   1.000
_cell.angle_alpha   90.00
_cell.angle_beta   90.00
_cell.angle_gamma   90.00
#
_symmetry.space_group_name_H-M   'P 1'
#
loop_
_entity.id
_entity.type
_entity.pdbx_description
1 polymer ?
#
loop_
_entity_poly.entity_id
_entity_poly.type
_entity_poly.pdbx_seq_one_letter_code
_entity_poly.pdbx_strand_id
1 'polypeptide(L)'
;MVVALSNKMEISEEVTAEAPLVSDEDGVKYAFFLEKLNTMLSEIPKKYQKKISPELCSNLAQCLTNSINFEIVKGLMDIQHVTEKYLIHLRLKVTNKQQAETTKALEGASIYEHDTIRAAMAAKHRKQLVDVDMKLVKQLDTKVAEQQETLQQAGFPGFFVTMNSSEIKVQMFLLDFILRLSKMNVPGS
;
A
#
# COMPACT_ATOMS: atom_id res chain seq x y z
N MET A 1 -19.91 4.40 -85.38
CA MET A 1 -20.23 3.22 -84.56
C MET A 1 -18.93 2.58 -84.13
N VAL A 2 -18.39 2.97 -82.97
CA VAL A 2 -17.27 2.28 -82.31
C VAL A 2 -17.63 2.27 -80.82
N VAL A 3 -17.78 1.05 -80.32
CA VAL A 3 -18.03 0.65 -78.94
C VAL A 3 -16.67 0.35 -78.30
N ALA A 4 -16.51 0.64 -77.00
CA ALA A 4 -15.46 0.21 -76.04
C ALA A 4 -14.81 1.43 -75.34
N LEU A 5 -14.56 1.49 -74.03
CA LEU A 5 -14.69 0.55 -72.91
C LEU A 5 -14.62 1.34 -71.58
N SER A 6 -15.26 0.80 -70.55
CA SER A 6 -15.26 1.22 -69.15
C SER A 6 -13.86 1.23 -68.50
N ASN A 7 -13.66 2.15 -67.55
CA ASN A 7 -13.38 1.79 -66.14
C ASN A 7 -13.15 3.05 -65.29
N LYS A 8 -14.13 3.39 -64.45
CA LYS A 8 -13.89 4.12 -63.21
C LYS A 8 -14.50 3.30 -62.08
N MET A 9 -13.63 2.58 -61.41
CA MET A 9 -13.92 1.87 -60.17
C MET A 9 -14.02 2.94 -59.07
N GLU A 10 -15.23 3.24 -58.63
CA GLU A 10 -15.45 3.94 -57.36
C GLU A 10 -15.11 2.96 -56.25
N ILE A 11 -13.94 3.15 -55.62
CA ILE A 11 -13.62 2.51 -54.35
C ILE A 11 -14.28 3.39 -53.29
N SER A 12 -15.46 2.97 -52.85
CA SER A 12 -16.07 3.45 -51.61
C SER A 12 -15.28 2.83 -50.47
N GLU A 13 -14.31 3.58 -49.95
CA GLU A 13 -13.59 3.21 -48.75
C GLU A 13 -14.51 3.47 -47.55
N GLU A 14 -15.31 2.45 -47.22
CA GLU A 14 -16.10 2.39 -46.00
C GLU A 14 -15.12 2.26 -44.83
N VAL A 15 -14.69 3.41 -44.31
CA VAL A 15 -13.95 3.51 -43.04
C VAL A 15 -14.91 3.10 -41.93
N THR A 16 -15.00 1.80 -41.71
CA THR A 16 -15.55 1.23 -40.48
C THR A 16 -14.61 1.64 -39.36
N ALA A 17 -15.04 2.60 -38.57
CA ALA A 17 -14.41 2.93 -37.30
C ALA A 17 -14.54 1.70 -36.39
N GLU A 18 -13.53 0.83 -36.40
CA GLU A 18 -13.34 -0.17 -35.36
C GLU A 18 -13.17 0.58 -34.03
N ALA A 19 -14.26 0.67 -33.27
CA ALA A 19 -14.18 1.00 -31.85
C ALA A 19 -13.29 -0.06 -31.18
N PRO A 20 -12.39 0.33 -30.25
CA PRO A 20 -11.50 -0.62 -29.61
C PRO A 20 -12.32 -1.69 -28.89
N LEU A 21 -12.18 -2.94 -29.30
CA LEU A 21 -12.67 -4.12 -28.60
C LEU A 21 -12.01 -4.15 -27.22
N VAL A 22 -12.70 -3.62 -26.19
CA VAL A 22 -12.42 -4.00 -24.81
C VAL A 22 -12.66 -5.51 -24.76
N SER A 23 -11.61 -6.29 -24.51
CA SER A 23 -11.73 -7.74 -24.41
C SER A 23 -12.80 -8.09 -23.39
N ASP A 24 -13.73 -8.99 -23.74
CA ASP A 24 -14.82 -9.43 -22.84
C ASP A 24 -14.30 -9.82 -21.45
N GLU A 25 -13.05 -10.32 -21.38
CA GLU A 25 -12.36 -10.67 -20.14
C GLU A 25 -12.14 -9.49 -19.18
N ASP A 26 -11.76 -8.30 -19.67
CA ASP A 26 -11.52 -7.14 -18.81
C ASP A 26 -12.83 -6.59 -18.24
N GLY A 27 -13.92 -6.67 -19.00
CA GLY A 27 -15.26 -6.35 -18.53
C GLY A 27 -15.73 -7.28 -17.42
N VAL A 28 -15.47 -8.59 -17.55
CA VAL A 28 -15.78 -9.58 -16.52
C VAL A 28 -14.94 -9.35 -15.25
N LYS A 29 -13.64 -9.10 -15.39
CA LYS A 29 -12.74 -8.77 -14.27
C LYS A 29 -13.19 -7.50 -13.54
N TYR A 30 -13.51 -6.44 -14.28
CA TYR A 30 -14.02 -5.20 -13.74
C TYR A 30 -15.30 -5.42 -12.91
N ALA A 31 -16.29 -6.11 -13.48
CA ALA A 31 -17.56 -6.36 -12.79
C ALA A 31 -17.35 -7.17 -11.50
N PHE A 32 -16.49 -8.18 -11.56
CA PHE A 32 -16.10 -8.98 -10.39
C PHE A 32 -15.45 -8.11 -9.31
N PHE A 33 -14.44 -7.31 -9.65
CA PHE A 33 -13.76 -6.45 -8.68
C PHE A 33 -14.70 -5.40 -8.09
N LEU A 34 -15.57 -4.79 -8.90
CA LEU A 34 -16.51 -3.79 -8.42
C LEU A 34 -17.51 -4.38 -7.41
N GLU A 35 -18.05 -5.57 -7.67
CA GLU A 35 -18.94 -6.27 -6.74
C GLU A 35 -18.23 -6.54 -5.40
N LYS A 36 -17.00 -7.06 -5.45
CA LYS A 36 -16.23 -7.36 -4.25
C LYS A 36 -15.81 -6.10 -3.50
N LEU A 37 -15.40 -5.04 -4.18
CA LEU A 37 -15.09 -3.74 -3.55
C LEU A 37 -16.30 -3.17 -2.80
N ASN A 38 -17.50 -3.20 -3.40
CA ASN A 38 -18.71 -2.73 -2.75
C ASN A 38 -19.06 -3.57 -1.51
N THR A 39 -18.86 -4.88 -1.58
CA THR A 39 -19.03 -5.77 -0.43
C THR A 39 -18.06 -5.40 0.69
N MET A 40 -16.76 -5.25 0.39
CA MET A 40 -15.75 -4.87 1.38
C MET A 40 -16.00 -3.47 1.96
N LEU A 41 -16.48 -2.52 1.15
CA LEU A 41 -16.86 -1.19 1.60
C LEU A 41 -17.99 -1.24 2.65
N SER A 42 -18.92 -2.18 2.52
CA SER A 42 -20.00 -2.34 3.51
C SER A 42 -19.50 -2.83 4.88
N GLU A 43 -18.33 -3.48 4.93
CA GLU A 43 -17.74 -4.07 6.14
C GLU A 43 -16.98 -3.03 7.00
N ILE A 44 -16.52 -1.92 6.42
CA ILE A 44 -15.71 -0.91 7.15
C ILE A 44 -16.58 0.07 7.96
N PRO A 45 -16.05 0.78 8.96
CA PRO A 45 -16.84 1.74 9.74
C PRO A 45 -17.47 2.87 8.90
N LYS A 46 -18.75 3.18 9.13
CA LYS A 46 -19.54 4.19 8.37
C LYS A 46 -18.87 5.56 8.20
N LYS A 47 -18.06 5.99 9.17
CA LYS A 47 -17.33 7.26 9.11
C LYS A 47 -16.29 7.32 7.97
N TYR A 48 -15.75 6.16 7.57
CA TYR A 48 -14.81 6.03 6.46
C TYR A 48 -15.52 5.66 5.15
N GLN A 49 -16.62 4.90 5.23
CA GLN A 49 -17.45 4.59 4.04
C GLN A 49 -17.85 5.86 3.28
N LYS A 50 -18.34 6.88 3.99
CA LYS A 50 -18.77 8.16 3.40
C LYS A 50 -17.66 8.95 2.71
N LYS A 51 -16.39 8.60 2.97
CA LYS A 51 -15.22 9.23 2.34
C LYS A 51 -14.79 8.53 1.06
N ILE A 52 -15.36 7.36 0.76
CA ILE A 52 -15.09 6.59 -0.45
C ILE A 52 -16.30 6.79 -1.36
N SER A 53 -16.11 7.50 -2.46
CA SER A 53 -17.18 7.71 -3.44
C SER A 53 -17.40 6.44 -4.28
N PRO A 54 -18.61 6.23 -4.82
CA PRO A 54 -18.85 5.15 -5.76
C PRO A 54 -17.93 5.23 -6.99
N GLU A 55 -17.64 6.44 -7.47
CA GLU A 55 -16.70 6.69 -8.56
C GLU A 55 -15.28 6.19 -8.23
N LEU A 56 -14.81 6.42 -7.00
CA LEU A 56 -13.52 5.92 -6.55
C LEU A 56 -13.46 4.38 -6.60
N CYS A 57 -14.53 3.69 -6.20
CA CYS A 57 -14.61 2.24 -6.30
C CYS A 57 -14.59 1.75 -7.76
N SER A 58 -15.32 2.42 -8.66
CA SER A 58 -15.31 2.10 -10.09
C SER A 58 -13.92 2.31 -10.70
N ASN A 59 -13.28 3.45 -10.43
CA ASN A 59 -11.94 3.73 -10.93
C ASN A 59 -10.91 2.74 -10.37
N LEU A 60 -11.05 2.35 -9.10
CA LEU A 60 -10.17 1.35 -8.49
C LEU A 60 -10.40 -0.03 -9.12
N ALA A 61 -11.64 -0.45 -9.36
CA ALA A 61 -11.94 -1.71 -10.04
C ALA A 61 -11.29 -1.75 -11.45
N GLN A 62 -11.38 -0.64 -12.19
CA GLN A 62 -10.75 -0.50 -13.51
C GLN A 62 -9.22 -0.53 -13.41
N CYS A 63 -8.63 0.11 -12.41
CA CYS A 63 -7.19 0.04 -12.17
C CYS A 63 -6.75 -1.42 -11.95
N LEU A 64 -7.50 -2.19 -11.17
CA LEU A 64 -7.14 -3.56 -10.82
C LEU A 64 -7.34 -4.60 -11.92
N THR A 65 -7.94 -4.26 -13.07
CA THR A 65 -7.98 -5.18 -14.22
C THR A 65 -6.58 -5.47 -14.76
N ASN A 66 -5.65 -4.52 -14.64
CA ASN A 66 -4.25 -4.73 -14.96
C ASN A 66 -3.54 -5.46 -13.81
N SER A 67 -3.11 -6.70 -14.07
CA SER A 67 -2.44 -7.56 -13.09
C SER A 67 -1.14 -6.99 -12.52
N ILE A 68 -0.43 -6.12 -13.27
CA ILE A 68 0.78 -5.44 -12.79
C ILE A 68 0.50 -4.62 -11.53
N ASN A 69 -0.72 -4.07 -11.40
CA ASN A 69 -1.07 -3.25 -10.24
C ASN A 69 -1.10 -4.07 -8.95
N PHE A 70 -1.43 -5.36 -9.00
CA PHE A 70 -1.28 -6.23 -7.83
C PHE A 70 0.19 -6.48 -7.49
N GLU A 71 1.07 -6.63 -8.48
CA GLU A 71 2.51 -6.84 -8.26
C GLU A 71 3.19 -5.60 -7.68
N ILE A 72 2.79 -4.39 -8.10
CA ILE A 72 3.27 -3.13 -7.48
C ILE A 72 2.93 -3.11 -5.99
N VAL A 73 1.68 -3.39 -5.63
CA VAL A 73 1.24 -3.36 -4.22
C VAL A 73 1.92 -4.46 -3.39
N LYS A 74 2.13 -5.66 -3.96
CA LYS A 74 2.91 -6.73 -3.31
C LYS A 74 4.37 -6.30 -3.09
N GLY A 75 5.02 -5.71 -4.08
CA GLY A 75 6.38 -5.21 -3.96
C GLY A 75 6.53 -4.15 -2.88
N LEU A 76 5.55 -3.23 -2.77
CA LEU A 76 5.51 -2.23 -1.69
C LEU A 76 5.35 -2.87 -0.31
N MET A 77 4.54 -3.93 -0.20
CA MET A 77 4.38 -4.68 1.05
C MET A 77 5.68 -5.39 1.45
N ASP A 78 6.41 -5.98 0.51
CA ASP A 78 7.69 -6.63 0.82
C ASP A 78 8.73 -5.61 1.30
N ILE A 79 8.80 -4.45 0.64
CA ILE A 79 9.65 -3.32 1.08
C ILE A 79 9.26 -2.87 2.49
N GLN A 80 7.96 -2.77 2.79
CA GLN A 80 7.47 -2.45 4.13
C GLN A 80 7.94 -3.47 5.17
N HIS A 81 7.71 -4.77 4.91
CA HIS A 81 8.09 -5.83 5.84
C HIS A 81 9.60 -5.85 6.12
N VAL A 82 10.43 -5.70 5.08
CA VAL A 82 11.89 -5.64 5.24
C VAL A 82 12.28 -4.43 6.10
N THR A 83 11.66 -3.28 5.85
CA THR A 83 11.90 -2.05 6.61
C THR A 83 11.49 -2.19 8.08
N GLU A 84 10.28 -2.68 8.35
CA GLU A 84 9.78 -2.90 9.71
C GLU A 84 10.67 -3.88 10.47
N LYS A 85 11.06 -4.99 9.83
CA LYS A 85 11.99 -5.97 10.43
C LYS A 85 13.33 -5.34 10.78
N TYR A 86 13.86 -4.47 9.91
CA TYR A 86 15.07 -3.72 10.18
C TYR A 86 14.93 -2.76 11.37
N LEU A 87 13.85 -1.97 11.44
CA LEU A 87 13.60 -1.03 12.53
C LEU A 87 13.41 -1.74 13.88
N ILE A 88 12.71 -2.88 13.88
CA ILE A 88 12.58 -3.75 15.06
C ILE A 88 13.95 -4.24 15.52
N HIS A 89 14.80 -4.68 14.58
CA HIS A 89 16.15 -5.12 14.91
C HIS A 89 17.01 -3.98 15.51
N LEU A 90 16.89 -2.75 15.01
CA LEU A 90 17.56 -1.59 15.60
C LEU A 90 17.14 -1.34 17.05
N ARG A 91 15.83 -1.38 17.33
CA ARG A 91 15.29 -1.22 18.69
C ARG A 91 15.77 -2.33 19.63
N LEU A 92 15.78 -3.57 19.14
CA LEU A 92 16.27 -4.73 19.88
C LEU A 92 17.75 -4.61 20.22
N LYS A 93 18.59 -4.15 19.28
CA LYS A 93 20.02 -3.92 19.50
C LYS A 93 20.29 -2.94 20.63
N VAL A 94 19.50 -1.85 20.70
CA VAL A 94 19.59 -0.87 21.79
C VAL A 94 19.20 -1.51 23.12
N THR A 95 18.07 -2.22 23.15
CA THR A 95 17.57 -2.87 24.38
C THR A 95 18.54 -3.92 24.91
N ASN A 96 19.12 -4.75 24.04
CA ASN A 96 20.13 -5.74 24.42
C ASN A 96 21.39 -5.10 24.99
N LYS A 97 21.83 -3.97 24.39
CA LYS A 97 22.97 -3.20 24.91
C LYS A 97 22.67 -2.66 26.31
N GLN A 98 21.48 -2.12 26.54
CA GLN A 98 21.03 -1.60 27.84
C GLN A 98 21.01 -2.70 28.91
N GLN A 99 20.53 -3.90 28.56
CA GLN A 99 20.55 -5.04 29.45
C GLN A 99 21.99 -5.43 29.82
N ALA A 100 22.88 -5.53 28.83
CA ALA A 100 24.30 -5.85 29.09
C ALA A 100 25.02 -4.79 29.92
N GLU A 101 24.73 -3.50 29.69
CA GLU A 101 25.25 -2.40 30.52
C GLU A 101 24.79 -2.51 31.98
N THR A 102 23.53 -2.88 32.20
CA THR A 102 22.98 -3.05 33.55
C THR A 102 23.63 -4.23 34.26
N THR A 103 23.77 -5.37 33.59
CA THR A 103 24.47 -6.54 34.17
C THR A 103 25.90 -6.19 34.57
N LYS A 104 26.66 -5.54 33.68
CA LYS A 104 28.04 -5.11 33.98
C LYS A 104 28.13 -4.11 35.13
N ALA A 105 27.17 -3.20 35.26
CA ALA A 105 27.12 -2.25 36.37
C ALA A 105 26.87 -2.93 37.73
N LEU A 106 26.18 -4.08 37.74
CA LEU A 106 25.89 -4.85 38.95
C LEU A 106 27.03 -5.80 39.35
N GLU A 107 27.82 -6.30 38.39
CA GLU A 107 28.93 -7.23 38.62
C GLU A 107 30.01 -6.69 39.57
N GLY A 108 30.18 -5.36 39.65
CA GLY A 108 31.15 -4.70 40.54
C GLY A 108 30.56 -4.02 41.78
N ALA A 109 29.24 -4.16 42.01
CA ALA A 109 28.54 -3.40 43.03
C ALA A 109 28.06 -4.25 44.21
N SER A 110 27.98 -3.63 45.39
CA SER A 110 27.42 -4.27 46.59
C SER A 110 25.93 -4.54 46.40
N ILE A 111 25.43 -5.65 46.94
CA ILE A 111 24.01 -6.06 46.85
C ILE A 111 23.07 -4.94 47.35
N TYR A 112 23.48 -4.20 48.38
CA TYR A 112 22.71 -3.09 48.94
C TYR A 112 22.58 -1.89 47.98
N GLU A 113 23.44 -1.79 46.96
CA GLU A 113 23.43 -0.74 45.94
C GLU A 113 22.77 -1.19 44.63
N HIS A 114 22.39 -2.47 44.51
CA HIS A 114 21.83 -3.00 43.26
C HIS A 114 20.54 -2.28 42.84
N ASP A 115 19.67 -1.97 43.79
CA ASP A 115 18.41 -1.31 43.49
C ASP A 115 18.59 0.15 43.08
N THR A 116 19.55 0.86 43.70
CA THR A 116 19.86 2.25 43.30
C THR A 116 20.51 2.27 41.91
N ILE A 117 21.41 1.32 41.61
CA ILE A 117 22.03 1.17 40.29
C ILE A 117 21.00 0.81 39.22
N ARG A 118 20.10 -0.15 39.48
CA ARG A 118 19.01 -0.49 38.54
C ARG A 118 18.11 0.71 38.26
N ALA A 119 17.72 1.45 39.30
CA ALA A 119 16.87 2.62 39.14
C ALA A 119 17.55 3.71 38.29
N ALA A 120 18.84 3.99 38.55
CA ALA A 120 19.63 4.95 37.78
C ALA A 120 19.81 4.52 36.32
N MET A 121 20.15 3.24 36.08
CA MET A 121 20.29 2.69 34.73
C MET A 121 18.96 2.71 33.97
N ALA A 122 17.86 2.31 34.60
CA ALA A 122 16.54 2.35 33.99
C ALA A 122 16.12 3.78 33.60
N ALA A 123 16.41 4.78 34.44
CA ALA A 123 16.11 6.18 34.11
C ALA A 123 16.91 6.65 32.88
N LYS A 124 18.21 6.35 32.82
CA LYS A 124 19.08 6.64 31.67
C LYS A 124 18.59 5.94 30.40
N HIS A 125 18.31 4.64 30.49
CA HIS A 125 17.89 3.80 29.38
C HIS A 125 16.53 4.19 28.83
N ARG A 126 15.58 4.58 29.68
CA ARG A 126 14.28 5.13 29.25
C ARG A 126 14.45 6.36 28.37
N LYS A 127 15.29 7.32 28.78
CA LYS A 127 15.53 8.53 27.99
C LYS A 127 16.11 8.21 26.61
N GLN A 128 17.11 7.33 26.57
CA GLN A 128 17.69 6.88 25.30
C GLN A 128 16.69 6.14 24.42
N LEU A 129 15.82 5.32 25.01
CA LEU A 129 14.83 4.55 24.26
C LEU A 129 13.79 5.47 23.61
N VAL A 130 13.35 6.53 24.28
CA VAL A 130 12.46 7.55 23.70
C VAL A 130 13.11 8.21 22.48
N ASP A 131 14.39 8.59 22.56
CA ASP A 131 15.10 9.21 21.43
C ASP A 131 15.22 8.26 20.24
N VAL A 132 15.45 6.97 20.50
CA VAL A 132 15.50 5.93 19.47
C VAL A 132 14.12 5.72 18.86
N ASP A 133 13.09 5.50 19.67
CA ASP A 133 11.72 5.25 19.21
C ASP A 133 11.20 6.43 18.37
N MET A 134 11.50 7.67 18.76
CA MET A 134 11.17 8.86 17.95
C MET A 134 11.86 8.87 16.59
N LYS A 135 13.12 8.43 16.50
CA LYS A 135 13.83 8.30 15.21
C LYS A 135 13.25 7.18 14.34
N LEU A 136 12.81 6.08 14.94
CA LEU A 136 12.19 4.97 14.22
C LEU A 136 10.82 5.36 13.67
N VAL A 137 10.00 6.06 14.46
CA VAL A 137 8.70 6.58 14.00
C VAL A 137 8.86 7.54 12.83
N LYS A 138 9.84 8.45 12.88
CA LYS A 138 10.12 9.36 11.74
C LYS A 138 10.49 8.60 10.47
N GLN A 139 11.25 7.51 10.57
CA GLN A 139 11.57 6.67 9.41
C GLN A 139 10.34 5.96 8.87
N LEU A 140 9.43 5.49 9.73
CA LEU A 140 8.14 4.94 9.33
C LEU A 140 7.29 6.00 8.59
N ASP A 141 7.20 7.21 9.13
CA ASP A 141 6.44 8.29 8.49
C ASP A 141 6.99 8.64 7.11
N THR A 142 8.33 8.70 6.96
CA THR A 142 8.97 8.89 5.66
C THR A 142 8.60 7.77 4.69
N LYS A 143 8.61 6.51 5.14
CA LYS A 143 8.26 5.36 4.30
C LYS A 143 6.80 5.36 3.89
N VAL A 144 5.88 5.78 4.77
CA VAL A 144 4.47 5.95 4.42
C VAL A 144 4.31 7.00 3.32
N ALA A 145 5.00 8.15 3.42
CA ALA A 145 4.96 9.19 2.40
C ALA A 145 5.50 8.70 1.04
N GLU A 146 6.63 7.98 1.03
CA GLU A 146 7.20 7.38 -0.19
C GLU A 146 6.25 6.36 -0.84
N GLN A 147 5.57 5.53 -0.04
CA GLN A 147 4.59 4.57 -0.55
C GLN A 147 3.35 5.26 -1.13
N GLN A 148 2.85 6.30 -0.45
CA GLN A 148 1.74 7.12 -0.97
C GLN A 148 2.11 7.76 -2.30
N GLU A 149 3.32 8.33 -2.41
CA GLU A 149 3.83 8.92 -3.65
C GLU A 149 3.95 7.86 -4.77
N THR A 150 4.50 6.69 -4.46
CA THR A 150 4.65 5.60 -5.44
C THR A 150 3.29 5.15 -5.98
N LEU A 151 2.29 4.97 -5.11
CA LEU A 151 0.94 4.59 -5.52
C LEU A 151 0.25 5.70 -6.32
N GLN A 152 0.43 6.96 -5.93
CA GLN A 152 -0.07 8.11 -6.67
C GLN A 152 0.54 8.17 -8.08
N GLN A 153 1.86 8.01 -8.20
CA GLN A 153 2.57 8.02 -9.49
C GLN A 153 2.21 6.83 -10.37
N ALA A 154 1.95 5.66 -9.78
CA ALA A 154 1.44 4.49 -10.48
C ALA A 154 -0.05 4.61 -10.87
N GLY A 155 -0.71 5.71 -10.52
CA GLY A 155 -2.08 6.02 -10.93
C GLY A 155 -3.16 5.31 -10.12
N PHE A 156 -2.85 4.84 -8.90
CA PHE A 156 -3.85 4.20 -8.04
C PHE A 156 -4.88 5.23 -7.54
N PRO A 157 -6.18 5.01 -7.81
CA PRO A 157 -7.23 5.93 -7.35
C PRO A 157 -7.30 6.00 -5.82
N GLY A 158 -7.44 7.22 -5.29
CA GLY A 158 -7.58 7.47 -3.86
C GLY A 158 -6.27 7.55 -3.08
N PHE A 159 -5.13 7.37 -3.75
CA PHE A 159 -3.81 7.52 -3.16
C PHE A 159 -3.20 8.87 -3.51
N PHE A 160 -2.74 9.55 -2.47
CA PHE A 160 -2.03 10.82 -2.53
C PHE A 160 -1.25 11.03 -1.23
N VAL A 161 -0.17 11.81 -1.27
CA VAL A 161 0.62 12.10 -0.08
C VAL A 161 -0.21 12.93 0.91
N THR A 162 -0.38 12.42 2.13
CA THR A 162 -1.15 13.10 3.18
C THR A 162 -0.71 12.70 4.58
N MET A 163 -0.73 13.68 5.50
CA MET A 163 -0.49 13.50 6.93
C MET A 163 -1.80 13.49 7.74
N ASN A 164 -2.95 13.62 7.06
CA ASN A 164 -4.25 13.57 7.72
C ASN A 164 -4.57 12.14 8.16
N SER A 165 -4.66 11.91 9.47
CA SER A 165 -4.92 10.56 10.02
C SER A 165 -6.20 9.91 9.49
N SER A 166 -7.25 10.68 9.18
CA SER A 166 -8.47 10.12 8.62
C SER A 166 -8.30 9.68 7.16
N GLU A 167 -7.50 10.40 6.37
CA GLU A 167 -7.24 10.07 4.97
C GLU A 167 -6.27 8.88 4.88
N ILE A 168 -5.23 8.85 5.72
CA ILE A 168 -4.36 7.69 5.88
C ILE A 168 -5.20 6.45 6.19
N LYS A 169 -6.17 6.54 7.12
CA LYS A 169 -7.06 5.42 7.42
C LYS A 169 -7.89 4.98 6.21
N VAL A 170 -8.36 5.89 5.38
CA VAL A 170 -9.07 5.54 4.13
C VAL A 170 -8.13 4.82 3.17
N GLN A 171 -6.92 5.35 2.93
CA GLN A 171 -5.92 4.71 2.06
C GLN A 171 -5.51 3.32 2.57
N MET A 172 -5.44 3.11 3.89
CA MET A 172 -5.22 1.79 4.49
C MET A 172 -6.35 0.80 4.17
N PHE A 173 -7.62 1.23 4.18
CA PHE A 173 -8.73 0.37 3.76
C PHE A 173 -8.65 0.03 2.28
N LEU A 174 -8.31 1.00 1.43
CA LEU A 174 -8.12 0.75 0.00
C LEU A 174 -6.99 -0.26 -0.26
N LEU A 175 -5.86 -0.15 0.44
CA LEU A 175 -4.78 -1.14 0.39
C LEU A 175 -5.25 -2.53 0.82
N ASP A 176 -5.97 -2.62 1.93
CA ASP A 176 -6.53 -3.90 2.40
C ASP A 176 -7.44 -4.53 1.33
N PHE A 177 -8.29 -3.72 0.68
CA PHE A 177 -9.15 -4.20 -0.40
C PHE A 177 -8.33 -4.77 -1.55
N ILE A 178 -7.34 -4.03 -2.05
CA ILE A 178 -6.47 -4.48 -3.15
C ILE A 178 -5.78 -5.79 -2.79
N LEU A 179 -5.24 -5.89 -1.57
CA LEU A 179 -4.55 -7.07 -1.08
C LEU A 179 -5.49 -8.28 -0.92
N ARG A 180 -6.73 -8.08 -0.45
CA ARG A 180 -7.73 -9.14 -0.40
C ARG A 180 -8.11 -9.62 -1.80
N LEU A 181 -8.34 -8.70 -2.73
CA LEU A 181 -8.66 -9.03 -4.12
C LEU A 181 -7.53 -9.80 -4.81
N SER A 182 -6.27 -9.47 -4.53
CA SER A 182 -5.10 -10.18 -5.08
C SER A 182 -5.01 -11.66 -4.71
N LYS A 183 -5.78 -12.11 -3.71
CA LYS A 183 -5.85 -13.49 -3.23
C LYS A 183 -7.10 -14.23 -3.71
N MET A 184 -8.01 -13.54 -4.42
CA MET A 184 -9.24 -14.14 -4.92
C MET A 184 -8.99 -14.83 -6.26
N ASN A 185 -9.78 -15.85 -6.55
CA ASN A 185 -9.81 -16.45 -7.87
C ASN A 185 -10.62 -15.53 -8.80
N VAL A 186 -9.95 -14.92 -9.78
CA VAL A 186 -10.55 -13.96 -10.68
C VAL A 186 -11.08 -14.72 -11.90
N PRO A 187 -12.32 -14.51 -12.34
CA PRO A 187 -12.80 -15.15 -13.56
C PRO A 187 -11.92 -14.75 -14.76
N GLY A 188 -11.42 -15.75 -15.51
CA GLY A 188 -10.55 -15.53 -16.66
C GLY A 188 -9.10 -15.16 -16.32
N SER A 189 -8.60 -15.55 -15.13
CA SER A 189 -7.16 -15.51 -14.76
C SER A 189 -6.49 -16.87 -14.87
#